data_AF-A0A1U9K383-F1
#
_entry.id   AF-A0A1U9K383-F1
#
_cell.length_a   1.000
_cell.length_b   1.000
_cell.length_c   1.000
_cell.angle_alpha   90.00
_cell.angle_beta   90.00
_cell.angle_gamma   90.00
#
_symmetry.space_group_name_H-M   'P 1'
#
loop_
_entity.id
_entity.type
_entity.pdbx_description
1 polymer ?
#
loop_
_entity_poly.entity_id
_entity_poly.type
_entity_poly.pdbx_seq_one_letter_code
_entity_poly.pdbx_strand_id
1 'polypeptide(L)'
;MLVVLDEWFHFENFPAEHYAVKPLKIGRKHQSLQQSLKQEGSGWLSKRLPLKPYSIAEELEFFTKLVTEQETILYFYEPRYTSTDNLYRVRNWLLPDKRLYPVPVYGNRAEVLYLMHHLVETLGQKRTVTYQELQKDIKGLKDQATCLIISPEPTRLVEWKKLNSVYKGVGKKQYCLVKVEEQQKIKTSEIGELAVLWRKVLKEEASGGDIWAVCKGVAEELVPSKHFYRVGEPAPPVNVPFVHAVVVPKEIEQERHRSA
;
A
#
# COMPACT_ATOMS: atom_id res chain seq x y z
N MET A 1 -1.64 20.04 -0.49
CA MET A 1 -0.68 18.91 -0.42
C MET A 1 -1.06 17.88 -1.46
N LEU A 2 -0.09 17.24 -2.12
CA LEU A 2 -0.32 16.14 -3.04
C LEU A 2 0.03 14.80 -2.36
N VAL A 3 -0.88 13.82 -2.41
CA VAL A 3 -0.53 12.44 -2.10
C VAL A 3 -0.02 11.77 -3.37
N VAL A 4 1.08 11.04 -3.28
CA VAL A 4 1.63 10.23 -4.37
C VAL A 4 1.70 8.78 -3.89
N LEU A 5 1.20 7.85 -4.70
CA LEU A 5 1.26 6.42 -4.43
C LEU A 5 2.14 5.74 -5.49
N ASP A 6 2.99 4.80 -5.07
CA ASP A 6 3.49 3.80 -6.02
C ASP A 6 2.32 3.04 -6.64
N GLU A 7 2.43 2.63 -7.92
CA GLU A 7 1.40 1.82 -8.62
C GLU A 7 1.09 0.50 -7.87
N TRP A 8 1.99 0.05 -6.99
CA TRP A 8 1.75 -1.04 -6.02
C TRP A 8 0.53 -0.82 -5.12
N PHE A 9 0.19 0.43 -4.84
CA PHE A 9 -0.86 0.84 -3.92
C PHE A 9 -1.99 1.59 -4.62
N HIS A 10 -2.06 1.55 -5.95
CA HIS A 10 -3.12 2.22 -6.70
C HIS A 10 -4.51 1.65 -6.34
N PHE A 11 -5.48 2.56 -6.16
CA PHE A 11 -6.87 2.26 -5.84
C PHE A 11 -7.78 2.78 -6.97
N GLU A 12 -8.24 1.90 -7.87
CA GLU A 12 -9.05 2.30 -9.05
C GLU A 12 -10.32 3.08 -8.69
N ASN A 13 -10.91 2.79 -7.53
CA ASN A 13 -12.16 3.43 -7.05
C ASN A 13 -11.93 4.58 -6.06
N PHE A 14 -10.68 4.99 -5.82
CA PHE A 14 -10.39 6.14 -4.98
C PHE A 14 -10.32 7.39 -5.87
N PRO A 15 -10.97 8.52 -5.51
CA PRO A 15 -11.09 9.65 -6.42
C PRO A 15 -9.70 10.16 -6.84
N ALA A 16 -9.45 10.18 -8.16
CA ALA A 16 -8.14 10.49 -8.74
C ALA A 16 -7.69 11.92 -8.46
N GLU A 17 -8.62 12.81 -8.12
CA GLU A 17 -8.34 14.18 -7.65
C GLU A 17 -7.60 14.24 -6.31
N HIS A 18 -7.56 13.14 -5.55
CA HIS A 18 -6.91 13.12 -4.24
C HIS A 18 -5.45 12.63 -4.25
N TYR A 19 -4.97 12.00 -5.34
CA TYR A 19 -3.61 11.48 -5.39
C TYR A 19 -3.08 11.25 -6.81
N ALA A 20 -1.76 11.35 -6.97
CA ALA A 20 -1.06 10.94 -8.18
C ALA A 20 -0.48 9.53 -8.03
N VAL A 21 -0.36 8.80 -9.15
CA VAL A 21 0.26 7.47 -9.18
C VAL A 21 1.62 7.54 -9.86
N LYS A 22 2.65 7.08 -9.17
CA LYS A 22 3.97 6.83 -9.75
C LYS A 22 3.99 5.43 -10.38
N PRO A 23 4.15 5.31 -11.71
CA PRO A 23 4.09 4.03 -12.40
C PRO A 23 5.25 3.12 -12.00
N LEU A 24 5.06 1.80 -12.13
CA LEU A 24 6.13 0.83 -12.02
C LEU A 24 6.97 0.81 -13.29
N LYS A 25 8.27 0.60 -13.15
CA LYS A 25 9.17 0.42 -14.28
C LYS A 25 9.31 -1.06 -14.60
N ILE A 26 8.59 -1.50 -15.63
CA ILE A 26 8.60 -2.89 -16.10
C ILE A 26 9.47 -3.02 -17.36
N GLY A 27 10.44 -3.94 -17.35
CA GLY A 27 11.19 -4.27 -18.56
C GLY A 27 12.23 -3.24 -19.01
N ARG A 28 12.37 -3.08 -20.33
CA ARG A 28 13.33 -2.16 -20.99
C ARG A 28 12.67 -0.87 -21.51
N LYS A 29 11.35 -0.89 -21.71
CA LYS A 29 10.57 0.26 -22.17
C LYS A 29 9.77 0.73 -20.95
N HIS A 30 9.89 1.98 -20.56
CA HIS A 30 9.24 2.59 -19.39
C HIS A 30 7.70 2.53 -19.50
N GLN A 31 7.13 1.36 -19.24
CA GLN A 31 5.70 1.08 -19.37
C GLN A 31 5.10 0.82 -18.00
N SER A 32 3.87 1.30 -17.81
CA SER A 32 3.08 0.97 -16.61
C SER A 32 2.69 -0.49 -16.60
N LEU A 33 2.28 -1.00 -15.43
CA LEU A 33 1.83 -2.38 -15.30
C LEU A 33 0.66 -2.70 -16.22
N GLN A 34 -0.33 -1.81 -16.29
CA GLN A 34 -1.48 -2.00 -17.17
C GLN A 34 -1.06 -2.08 -18.65
N GLN A 35 -0.09 -1.28 -19.08
CA GLN A 35 0.42 -1.31 -20.45
C GLN A 35 1.16 -2.62 -20.74
N SER A 36 2.01 -3.08 -19.82
CA SER A 36 2.69 -4.37 -19.96
C SER A 36 1.70 -5.54 -19.99
N LEU A 37 0.68 -5.53 -19.13
CA LEU A 37 -0.36 -6.56 -19.12
C LEU A 37 -1.17 -6.60 -20.42
N LYS A 38 -1.51 -5.43 -21.00
CA LYS A 38 -2.22 -5.33 -22.29
C LYS A 38 -1.38 -5.81 -23.47
N GLN A 39 -0.09 -5.45 -23.50
CA GLN A 39 0.80 -5.81 -24.62
C GLN A 39 1.16 -7.28 -24.63
N GLU A 40 1.24 -7.93 -23.46
CA GLU A 40 1.77 -9.28 -23.41
C GLU A 40 0.72 -10.38 -23.69
N GLY A 41 -0.59 -10.14 -23.54
CA GLY A 41 -1.62 -11.12 -23.85
C GLY A 41 -1.61 -12.40 -22.98
N SER A 42 -2.76 -13.07 -22.94
CA SER A 42 -3.06 -14.27 -22.12
C SER A 42 -2.41 -15.53 -22.69
N GLY A 43 -1.10 -15.68 -22.52
CA GLY A 43 -0.39 -16.92 -22.82
C GLY A 43 -0.61 -18.01 -21.75
N TRP A 44 -0.36 -19.28 -22.11
CA TRP A 44 -0.58 -20.44 -21.23
C TRP A 44 0.47 -20.62 -20.11
N LEU A 45 1.57 -19.85 -20.09
CA LEU A 45 2.64 -19.93 -19.09
C LEU A 45 2.63 -18.73 -18.14
N SER A 46 3.00 -18.94 -16.87
CA SER A 46 3.21 -17.85 -15.91
C SER A 46 4.36 -16.95 -16.39
N LYS A 47 4.07 -15.68 -16.66
CA LYS A 47 5.07 -14.72 -17.13
C LYS A 47 5.75 -14.03 -15.95
N ARG A 48 7.00 -13.63 -16.11
CA ARG A 48 7.78 -12.93 -15.09
C ARG A 48 8.13 -11.53 -15.60
N LEU A 49 7.56 -10.52 -14.98
CA LEU A 49 7.78 -9.10 -15.27
C LEU A 49 9.00 -8.62 -14.46
N PRO A 50 10.12 -8.26 -15.11
CA PRO A 50 11.27 -7.72 -14.40
C PRO A 50 10.98 -6.30 -13.96
N LEU A 51 11.03 -6.08 -12.65
CA LEU A 51 10.93 -4.76 -12.07
C LEU A 51 12.29 -4.11 -11.96
N LYS A 52 12.34 -2.82 -12.29
CA LYS A 52 13.55 -2.02 -12.14
C LYS A 52 13.30 -0.85 -11.21
N PRO A 53 14.23 -0.51 -10.32
CA PRO A 53 14.17 0.74 -9.61
C PRO A 53 14.36 1.91 -10.59
N TYR A 54 13.82 3.06 -10.23
CA TYR A 54 14.13 4.33 -10.89
C TYR A 54 15.55 4.77 -10.52
N SER A 55 16.23 5.40 -11.47
CA SER A 55 17.45 6.15 -11.18
C SER A 55 17.12 7.47 -10.46
N ILE A 56 18.09 8.08 -9.80
CA ILE A 56 17.90 9.36 -9.10
C ILE A 56 17.41 10.45 -10.08
N ALA A 57 17.95 10.48 -11.30
CA ALA A 57 17.54 11.46 -12.32
C ALA A 57 16.07 11.28 -12.73
N GLU A 58 15.62 10.03 -12.89
CA GLU A 58 14.22 9.73 -13.23
C GLU A 58 13.27 10.02 -12.05
N GLU A 59 13.68 9.74 -10.81
CA GLU A 59 12.93 10.15 -9.61
C GLU A 59 12.77 11.67 -9.56
N LEU A 60 13.88 12.41 -9.73
CA LEU A 60 13.87 13.87 -9.74
C LEU A 60 12.96 14.40 -10.86
N GLU A 61 13.09 13.88 -12.08
CA GLU A 61 12.25 14.27 -13.21
C GLU A 61 10.76 14.06 -12.91
N PHE A 62 10.39 12.92 -12.32
CA PHE A 62 9.00 12.62 -11.95
C PHE A 62 8.46 13.65 -10.94
N PHE A 63 9.17 13.87 -9.82
CA PHE A 63 8.71 14.81 -8.80
C PHE A 63 8.76 16.27 -9.26
N THR A 64 9.71 16.63 -10.12
CA THR A 64 9.79 17.96 -10.73
C THR A 64 8.69 18.19 -11.75
N LYS A 65 8.11 17.15 -12.38
CA LYS A 65 6.95 17.30 -13.27
C LYS A 65 5.63 17.51 -12.52
N LEU A 66 5.53 17.06 -11.26
CA LEU A 66 4.38 17.30 -10.39
C LEU A 66 4.35 18.74 -9.82
N VAL A 67 5.29 19.61 -10.24
CA VAL A 67 5.64 20.87 -9.59
C VAL A 67 4.57 21.96 -9.67
N THR A 68 3.59 21.87 -10.56
CA THR A 68 2.84 23.07 -10.95
C THR A 68 1.88 23.63 -9.88
N GLU A 69 1.51 22.88 -8.82
CA GLU A 69 0.47 23.39 -7.88
C GLU A 69 0.68 23.12 -6.38
N GLN A 70 1.46 22.11 -5.96
CA GLN A 70 1.50 21.67 -4.56
C GLN A 70 2.90 21.77 -3.94
N GLU A 71 3.04 22.44 -2.79
CA GLU A 71 4.34 22.62 -2.09
C GLU A 71 4.80 21.39 -1.30
N THR A 72 3.85 20.57 -0.86
CA THR A 72 4.12 19.37 -0.04
C THR A 72 3.63 18.13 -0.75
N ILE A 73 4.49 17.12 -0.82
CA ILE A 73 4.26 15.83 -1.45
C ILE A 73 4.41 14.74 -0.39
N LEU A 74 3.34 13.99 -0.13
CA LEU A 74 3.34 12.81 0.72
C LEU A 74 3.40 11.57 -0.17
N TYR A 75 4.53 10.88 -0.20
CA TYR A 75 4.78 9.78 -1.14
C TYR A 75 4.81 8.42 -0.45
N PHE A 76 3.78 7.62 -0.63
CA PHE A 76 3.73 6.23 -0.17
C PHE A 76 4.38 5.30 -1.19
N TYR A 77 5.47 4.64 -0.78
CA TYR A 77 6.29 3.84 -1.67
C TYR A 77 6.55 2.44 -1.12
N GLU A 78 6.80 1.50 -2.02
CA GLU A 78 7.14 0.13 -1.69
C GLU A 78 8.68 -0.01 -1.63
N PRO A 79 9.29 -0.11 -0.43
CA PRO A 79 10.75 -0.03 -0.29
C PRO A 79 11.48 -1.23 -0.90
N ARG A 80 10.76 -2.30 -1.21
CA ARG A 80 11.25 -3.45 -1.97
C ARG A 80 11.61 -3.10 -3.43
N TYR A 81 11.02 -2.04 -3.98
CA TYR A 81 11.20 -1.67 -5.40
C TYR A 81 11.70 -0.24 -5.60
N THR A 82 11.72 0.56 -4.54
CA THR A 82 12.14 1.97 -4.57
C THR A 82 13.24 2.19 -3.53
N SER A 83 14.33 2.85 -3.95
CA SER A 83 15.50 3.11 -3.09
C SER A 83 15.25 4.29 -2.16
N THR A 84 15.18 4.02 -0.86
CA THR A 84 15.03 5.05 0.19
C THR A 84 16.16 6.09 0.14
N ASP A 85 17.41 5.67 -0.07
CA ASP A 85 18.55 6.59 -0.17
C ASP A 85 18.43 7.56 -1.34
N ASN A 86 17.97 7.06 -2.49
CA ASN A 86 17.70 7.91 -3.65
C ASN A 86 16.60 8.93 -3.33
N LEU A 87 15.51 8.51 -2.67
CA LEU A 87 14.43 9.42 -2.28
C LEU A 87 14.90 10.51 -1.31
N TYR A 88 15.81 10.21 -0.39
CA TYR A 88 16.39 11.24 0.50
C TYR A 88 17.25 12.25 -0.24
N ARG A 89 18.01 11.82 -1.26
CA ARG A 89 18.77 12.73 -2.13
C ARG A 89 17.82 13.63 -2.93
N VAL A 90 16.80 13.03 -3.55
CA VAL A 90 15.78 13.75 -4.33
C VAL A 90 15.05 14.77 -3.45
N ARG A 91 14.64 14.39 -2.23
CA ARG A 91 14.03 15.31 -1.27
C ARG A 91 14.92 16.53 -1.03
N ASN A 92 16.21 16.33 -0.81
CA ASN A 92 17.12 17.43 -0.54
C ASN A 92 17.33 18.34 -1.77
N TRP A 93 17.28 17.78 -2.99
CA TRP A 93 17.37 18.56 -4.24
C TRP A 93 16.11 19.32 -4.59
N LEU A 94 14.95 18.87 -4.12
CA LEU A 94 13.66 19.56 -4.32
C LEU A 94 13.50 20.78 -3.39
N LEU A 95 14.35 20.93 -2.37
CA LEU A 95 14.32 22.07 -1.46
C LEU A 95 14.99 23.31 -2.10
N PRO A 96 14.55 24.53 -1.76
CA PRO A 96 13.48 24.84 -0.80
C PRO A 96 12.06 24.74 -1.38
N ASP A 97 11.94 24.56 -2.69
CA ASP A 97 10.68 24.74 -3.44
C ASP A 97 9.60 23.74 -3.07
N LYS A 98 9.98 22.50 -2.74
CA LYS A 98 9.05 21.41 -2.40
C LYS A 98 9.52 20.60 -1.20
N ARG A 99 8.55 20.14 -0.41
CA ARG A 99 8.77 19.20 0.70
C ARG A 99 8.29 17.82 0.27
N LEU A 100 9.24 16.91 0.03
CA LEU A 100 8.95 15.50 -0.22
C LEU A 100 9.03 14.69 1.08
N TYR A 101 7.93 14.04 1.43
CA TYR A 101 7.81 13.15 2.58
C TYR A 101 7.63 11.70 2.13
N PRO A 102 8.73 10.94 2.00
CA PRO A 102 8.65 9.54 1.63
C PRO A 102 8.18 8.68 2.81
N VAL A 103 7.12 7.91 2.61
CA VAL A 103 6.49 7.02 3.60
C VAL A 103 6.62 5.57 3.13
N PRO A 104 7.49 4.76 3.76
CA PRO A 104 7.64 3.35 3.39
C PRO A 104 6.44 2.54 3.88
N VAL A 105 5.83 1.76 2.98
CA VAL A 105 4.81 0.76 3.32
C VAL A 105 5.16 -0.57 2.66
N TYR A 106 5.05 -1.67 3.42
CA TYR A 106 5.51 -2.99 2.98
C TYR A 106 4.33 -3.88 2.59
N GLY A 107 3.85 -3.74 1.36
CA GLY A 107 2.86 -4.62 0.74
C GLY A 107 1.42 -4.48 1.25
N ASN A 108 1.20 -4.03 2.49
CA ASN A 108 -0.13 -3.91 3.07
C ASN A 108 -0.84 -2.64 2.59
N ARG A 109 -1.81 -2.81 1.66
CA ARG A 109 -2.60 -1.71 1.11
C ARG A 109 -3.57 -1.07 2.11
N ALA A 110 -4.06 -1.83 3.08
CA ALA A 110 -4.91 -1.27 4.12
C ALA A 110 -4.12 -0.32 5.03
N GLU A 111 -2.82 -0.59 5.25
CA GLU A 111 -1.91 0.31 5.95
C GLU A 111 -1.75 1.64 5.19
N VAL A 112 -1.62 1.60 3.86
CA VAL A 112 -1.60 2.82 3.04
C VAL A 112 -2.87 3.64 3.24
N LEU A 113 -4.05 3.03 3.17
CA LEU A 113 -5.31 3.74 3.36
C LEU A 113 -5.42 4.37 4.74
N TYR A 114 -5.12 3.60 5.79
CA TYR A 114 -5.13 4.05 7.17
C TYR A 114 -4.18 5.24 7.38
N LEU A 115 -2.92 5.11 6.95
CA LEU A 115 -1.94 6.19 7.06
C LEU A 115 -2.33 7.40 6.22
N MET A 116 -2.81 7.20 4.98
CA MET A 116 -3.22 8.29 4.11
C MET A 116 -4.35 9.10 4.75
N HIS A 117 -5.37 8.45 5.32
CA HIS A 117 -6.47 9.12 6.00
C HIS A 117 -5.95 10.02 7.14
N HIS A 118 -5.15 9.47 8.04
CA HIS A 118 -4.67 10.21 9.20
C HIS A 118 -3.60 11.25 8.92
N LEU A 119 -2.69 10.99 7.98
CA LEU A 119 -1.63 11.94 7.65
C LEU A 119 -2.17 13.11 6.83
N VAL A 120 -3.17 12.88 5.97
CA VAL A 120 -3.84 13.96 5.24
C VAL A 120 -4.54 14.91 6.21
N GLU A 121 -5.26 14.38 7.20
CA GLU A 121 -5.87 15.19 8.26
C GLU A 121 -4.83 15.97 9.07
N THR A 122 -3.77 15.29 9.53
CA THR A 122 -2.71 15.88 10.36
C THR A 122 -1.98 17.01 9.62
N LEU A 123 -1.63 16.79 8.34
CA LEU A 123 -0.92 17.77 7.52
C LEU A 123 -1.85 18.88 7.00
N GLY A 124 -3.15 18.63 6.89
CA GLY A 124 -4.15 19.64 6.54
C GLY A 124 -4.42 20.63 7.67
N GLN A 125 -4.34 20.19 8.93
CA GLN A 125 -4.58 21.01 10.12
C GLN A 125 -3.36 21.84 10.55
N LYS A 126 -2.14 21.33 10.33
CA LYS A 126 -0.89 21.97 10.79
C LYS A 126 -0.23 22.78 9.65
N ARG A 127 -0.04 24.09 9.85
CA ARG A 127 0.65 24.98 8.88
C ARG A 127 2.08 24.54 8.54
N THR A 128 2.78 23.90 9.48
CA THR A 128 4.13 23.36 9.27
C THR A 128 4.32 22.12 10.12
N VAL A 129 4.60 20.99 9.47
CA VAL A 129 5.04 19.74 10.11
C VAL A 129 6.42 19.40 9.57
N THR A 130 7.37 19.18 10.46
CA THR A 130 8.72 18.73 10.10
C THR A 130 8.70 17.25 9.71
N TYR A 131 9.70 16.82 8.94
CA TYR A 131 9.82 15.40 8.60
C TYR A 131 10.00 14.50 9.84
N GLN A 132 10.68 14.99 10.88
CA GLN A 132 10.89 14.23 12.11
C GLN A 132 9.59 14.02 12.89
N GLU A 133 8.75 15.05 12.98
CA GLU A 133 7.41 14.94 13.59
C GLU A 133 6.54 13.96 12.80
N LEU A 134 6.55 14.07 11.47
CA LEU A 134 5.81 13.15 10.61
C LEU A 134 6.28 11.70 10.79
N GLN A 135 7.59 11.45 10.89
CA GLN A 135 8.13 10.12 11.15
C GLN A 135 7.70 9.58 12.52
N LYS A 136 7.65 10.44 13.55
CA LYS A 136 7.17 10.07 14.88
C LYS A 136 5.68 9.70 14.83
N ASP A 137 4.87 10.47 14.12
CA ASP A 137 3.44 10.21 13.96
C ASP A 137 3.20 8.89 13.20
N ILE A 138 3.92 8.67 12.09
CA ILE A 138 3.88 7.41 11.33
C ILE A 138 4.29 6.22 12.20
N LYS A 139 5.37 6.36 12.98
CA LYS A 139 5.83 5.28 13.86
C LYS A 139 4.78 4.97 14.92
N GLY A 140 4.21 5.98 15.58
CA GLY A 140 3.15 5.79 16.56
C GLY A 140 1.93 5.08 15.96
N LEU A 141 1.50 5.51 14.77
CA LEU A 141 0.41 4.88 14.02
C LEU A 141 0.68 3.39 13.72
N LYS A 142 1.90 3.05 13.31
CA LYS A 142 2.29 1.68 12.97
C LYS A 142 2.45 0.79 14.19
N ASP A 143 3.09 1.29 15.26
CA ASP A 143 3.34 0.54 16.49
C ASP A 143 2.03 0.12 17.19
N GLN A 144 0.97 0.90 16.97
CA GLN A 144 -0.35 0.71 17.53
C GLN A 144 -1.26 -0.21 16.69
N ALA A 145 -0.95 -0.38 15.41
CA ALA A 145 -1.82 -1.06 14.47
C ALA A 145 -1.34 -2.49 14.19
N THR A 146 -2.27 -3.44 14.07
CA THR A 146 -1.96 -4.81 13.68
C THR A 146 -2.23 -5.02 12.20
N CYS A 147 -1.18 -5.26 11.43
CA CYS A 147 -1.27 -5.60 10.02
C CYS A 147 -1.52 -7.10 9.81
N LEU A 148 -2.64 -7.41 9.15
CA LEU A 148 -3.05 -8.78 8.82
C LEU A 148 -3.17 -8.96 7.31
N ILE A 149 -2.88 -10.18 6.85
CA ILE A 149 -3.05 -10.59 5.46
C ILE A 149 -3.80 -11.92 5.45
N ILE A 150 -4.90 -12.00 4.70
CA ILE A 150 -5.55 -13.26 4.33
C ILE A 150 -5.26 -13.52 2.86
N SER A 151 -4.52 -14.58 2.55
CA SER A 151 -4.19 -14.95 1.17
C SER A 151 -3.90 -16.44 1.07
N PRO A 152 -4.16 -17.09 -0.07
CA PRO A 152 -3.65 -18.44 -0.33
C PRO A 152 -2.12 -18.49 -0.35
N GLU A 153 -1.45 -17.36 -0.64
CA GLU A 153 -0.01 -17.30 -0.87
C GLU A 153 0.60 -16.04 -0.22
N PRO A 154 0.51 -15.91 1.12
CA PRO A 154 0.87 -14.68 1.83
C PRO A 154 2.34 -14.28 1.65
N THR A 155 3.25 -15.25 1.51
CA THR A 155 4.67 -14.99 1.22
C THR A 155 4.87 -14.18 -0.05
N ARG A 156 4.02 -14.35 -1.07
CA ARG A 156 4.10 -13.59 -2.32
C ARG A 156 3.75 -12.11 -2.17
N LEU A 157 3.07 -11.73 -1.09
CA LEU A 157 2.67 -10.36 -0.80
C LEU A 157 3.77 -9.61 -0.04
N VAL A 158 4.57 -10.32 0.76
CA VAL A 158 5.59 -9.74 1.65
C VAL A 158 7.03 -9.93 1.16
N GLU A 159 7.35 -11.00 0.44
CA GLU A 159 8.72 -11.25 -0.02
C GLU A 159 9.12 -10.32 -1.16
N TRP A 160 10.36 -9.81 -1.11
CA TRP A 160 10.96 -9.17 -2.26
C TRP A 160 11.24 -10.18 -3.37
N LYS A 161 10.79 -9.88 -4.59
CA LYS A 161 11.16 -10.65 -5.79
C LYS A 161 11.60 -9.69 -6.88
N LYS A 162 12.80 -9.90 -7.42
CA LYS A 162 13.31 -9.19 -8.62
C LYS A 162 12.37 -9.33 -9.83
N LEU A 163 11.54 -10.37 -9.83
CA LEU A 163 10.59 -10.69 -10.89
C LEU A 163 9.19 -10.81 -10.29
N ASN A 164 8.24 -10.03 -10.82
CA ASN A 164 6.83 -10.20 -10.52
C ASN A 164 6.23 -11.25 -11.46
N SER A 165 5.87 -12.40 -10.93
CA SER A 165 5.15 -13.39 -11.72
C SER A 165 3.69 -12.97 -11.91
N VAL A 166 3.19 -13.03 -13.15
CA VAL A 166 1.77 -13.03 -13.48
C VAL A 166 1.28 -14.46 -13.28
N TYR A 167 0.53 -14.69 -12.21
CA TYR A 167 0.04 -16.02 -11.86
C TYR A 167 -1.21 -16.37 -12.67
N LYS A 168 -1.57 -17.66 -12.77
CA LYS A 168 -2.88 -18.04 -13.30
C LYS A 168 -3.93 -17.80 -12.23
N GLY A 169 -5.03 -17.14 -12.59
CA GLY A 169 -6.20 -17.05 -11.72
C GLY A 169 -6.81 -18.45 -11.57
N VAL A 170 -6.52 -19.12 -10.46
CA VAL A 170 -7.13 -20.41 -10.12
C VAL A 170 -7.92 -20.18 -8.85
N GLY A 171 -9.20 -20.53 -8.85
CA GLY A 171 -10.04 -20.45 -7.65
C GLY A 171 -9.37 -21.19 -6.50
N LYS A 172 -9.22 -20.51 -5.36
CA LYS A 172 -8.59 -21.07 -4.16
C LYS A 172 -9.65 -21.33 -3.10
N LYS A 173 -9.62 -22.53 -2.53
CA LYS A 173 -10.53 -22.95 -1.46
C LYS A 173 -9.98 -22.71 -0.05
N GLN A 174 -8.66 -22.53 0.06
CA GLN A 174 -7.97 -22.36 1.33
C GLN A 174 -7.12 -21.11 1.31
N TYR A 175 -7.16 -20.39 2.42
CA TYR A 175 -6.44 -19.16 2.67
C TYR A 175 -5.70 -19.29 4.00
N CYS A 176 -4.60 -18.54 4.12
CA CYS A 176 -3.86 -18.39 5.36
C CYS A 176 -4.12 -16.99 5.91
N LEU A 177 -4.51 -16.90 7.17
CA LEU A 177 -4.49 -15.67 7.95
C LEU A 177 -3.09 -15.55 8.57
N VAL A 178 -2.37 -14.50 8.21
CA VAL A 178 -1.03 -14.21 8.73
C VAL A 178 -0.98 -12.81 9.34
N LYS A 179 -0.19 -12.67 10.41
CA LYS A 179 0.21 -11.38 10.95
C LYS A 179 1.54 -10.97 10.33
N VAL A 180 1.65 -9.70 9.94
CA VAL A 180 2.91 -9.10 9.50
C VAL A 180 3.61 -8.53 10.74
N GLU A 181 4.75 -9.10 11.10
CA GLU A 181 5.60 -8.65 12.19
C GLU A 181 6.70 -7.70 11.68
N GLU A 182 7.54 -7.22 12.60
CA GLU A 182 8.71 -6.42 12.26
C GLU A 182 9.59 -7.11 11.21
N GLN A 183 10.25 -6.31 10.37
CA GLN A 183 11.10 -6.79 9.28
C GLN A 183 10.36 -7.66 8.24
N GLN A 184 9.03 -7.52 8.12
CA GLN A 184 8.19 -8.23 7.14
C GLN A 184 8.18 -9.75 7.34
N LYS A 185 8.49 -10.23 8.54
CA LYS A 185 8.27 -11.63 8.89
C LYS A 185 6.78 -11.88 8.99
N ILE A 186 6.31 -12.95 8.38
CA ILE A 186 4.91 -13.37 8.52
C ILE A 186 4.80 -14.53 9.49
N LYS A 187 3.84 -14.43 10.39
CA LYS A 187 3.47 -15.52 11.29
C LYS A 187 2.09 -16.02 10.92
N THR A 188 2.01 -17.27 10.46
CA THR A 188 0.72 -17.91 10.19
C THR A 188 -0.02 -18.13 11.49
N SER A 189 -1.20 -17.52 11.59
CA SER A 189 -2.10 -17.71 12.72
C SER A 189 -3.05 -18.87 12.44
N GLU A 190 -3.62 -18.93 11.23
CA GLU A 190 -4.66 -19.90 10.91
C GLU A 190 -4.77 -20.17 9.41
N ILE A 191 -5.32 -21.33 9.04
CA ILE A 191 -5.63 -21.73 7.68
C ILE A 191 -7.10 -22.14 7.61
N GLY A 192 -7.84 -21.66 6.61
CA GLY A 192 -9.26 -21.98 6.47
C GLY A 192 -9.92 -21.34 5.25
N GLU A 193 -11.25 -21.40 5.22
CA GLU A 193 -12.06 -20.70 4.23
C GLU A 193 -12.03 -19.19 4.48
N LEU A 194 -12.05 -18.40 3.40
CA LEU A 194 -11.88 -16.96 3.48
C LEU A 194 -12.97 -16.29 4.35
N ALA A 195 -14.24 -16.61 4.13
CA ALA A 195 -15.34 -16.08 4.94
C ALA A 195 -15.23 -16.45 6.44
N VAL A 196 -14.63 -17.59 6.79
CA VAL A 196 -14.39 -17.98 8.19
C VAL A 196 -13.28 -17.13 8.80
N LEU A 197 -12.15 -17.00 8.09
CA LEU A 197 -11.02 -16.20 8.54
C LEU A 197 -11.38 -14.72 8.65
N TRP A 198 -12.13 -14.18 7.70
CA TRP A 198 -12.56 -12.79 7.71
C TRP A 198 -13.50 -12.47 8.87
N ARG A 199 -14.46 -13.35 9.18
CA ARG A 199 -15.32 -13.20 10.36
C ARG A 199 -14.52 -13.18 11.67
N LYS A 200 -13.38 -13.87 11.74
CA LYS A 200 -12.50 -13.80 12.91
C LYS A 200 -11.86 -12.43 13.05
N VAL A 201 -11.41 -11.84 11.94
CA VAL A 201 -10.87 -10.46 11.93
C VAL A 201 -11.94 -9.47 12.37
N LEU A 202 -13.18 -9.58 11.88
CA LEU A 202 -14.29 -8.69 12.27
C LEU A 202 -14.68 -8.79 13.76
N LYS A 203 -14.33 -9.86 14.47
CA LYS A 203 -14.58 -9.92 15.93
C LYS A 203 -13.75 -8.89 16.70
N GLU A 204 -12.61 -8.46 16.15
CA GLU A 204 -11.82 -7.38 16.73
C GLU A 204 -12.56 -6.03 16.62
N GLU A 205 -13.27 -5.78 15.51
CA GLU A 205 -14.14 -4.60 15.34
C GLU A 205 -15.27 -4.61 16.36
N ALA A 206 -15.91 -5.76 16.55
CA ALA A 206 -16.95 -5.94 17.57
C ALA A 206 -16.42 -5.76 19.01
N SER A 207 -15.12 -5.98 19.23
CA SER A 207 -14.45 -5.73 20.51
C SER A 207 -14.07 -4.25 20.69
N GLY A 208 -14.42 -3.41 19.72
CA GLY A 208 -14.34 -1.96 19.79
C GLY A 208 -13.17 -1.35 19.02
N GLY A 209 -12.35 -2.14 18.32
CA GLY A 209 -11.34 -1.61 17.40
C GLY A 209 -11.94 -1.13 16.08
N ASP A 210 -11.14 -0.39 15.30
CA ASP A 210 -11.48 -0.03 13.92
C ASP A 210 -10.70 -0.92 12.93
N ILE A 211 -11.31 -1.22 11.78
CA ILE A 211 -10.74 -2.11 10.77
C ILE A 211 -10.75 -1.46 9.38
N TRP A 212 -9.55 -1.24 8.88
CA TRP A 212 -9.28 -0.83 7.51
C TRP A 212 -8.95 -2.06 6.67
N ALA A 213 -9.61 -2.22 5.53
CA ALA A 213 -9.51 -3.41 4.72
C ALA A 213 -9.46 -3.11 3.23
N VAL A 214 -8.59 -3.85 2.52
CA VAL A 214 -8.48 -3.82 1.07
C VAL A 214 -8.51 -5.24 0.53
N CYS A 215 -9.46 -5.55 -0.35
CA CYS A 215 -9.54 -6.85 -0.99
C CYS A 215 -9.23 -6.80 -2.49
N LYS A 216 -8.59 -7.86 -2.99
CA LYS A 216 -8.32 -8.08 -4.42
C LYS A 216 -8.63 -9.52 -4.82
N GLY A 217 -9.28 -9.70 -5.95
CA GLY A 217 -9.47 -10.99 -6.62
C GLY A 217 -10.17 -12.08 -5.83
N VAL A 218 -10.95 -11.66 -4.84
CA VAL A 218 -11.83 -12.54 -4.07
C VAL A 218 -13.19 -12.57 -4.75
N ALA A 219 -13.61 -13.77 -5.16
CA ALA A 219 -14.93 -14.03 -5.75
C ALA A 219 -16.06 -14.05 -4.72
N GLU A 220 -15.75 -14.39 -3.47
CA GLU A 220 -16.71 -14.42 -2.36
C GLU A 220 -17.14 -13.00 -1.97
N GLU A 221 -18.43 -12.81 -1.69
CA GLU A 221 -18.92 -11.60 -1.03
C GLU A 221 -18.57 -11.66 0.46
N LEU A 222 -17.73 -10.72 0.90
CA LEU A 222 -17.35 -10.58 2.31
C LEU A 222 -18.21 -9.52 2.97
N VAL A 223 -18.61 -9.75 4.22
CA VAL A 223 -19.25 -8.73 5.06
C VAL A 223 -18.28 -7.55 5.19
N PRO A 224 -18.64 -6.33 4.74
CA PRO A 224 -17.71 -5.20 4.78
C PRO A 224 -17.48 -4.73 6.22
N SER A 225 -16.25 -4.35 6.55
CA SER A 225 -15.98 -3.48 7.71
C SER A 225 -16.33 -2.03 7.36
N LYS A 226 -16.30 -1.13 8.35
CA LYS A 226 -16.53 0.31 8.13
C LYS A 226 -15.67 0.89 7.00
N HIS A 227 -14.40 0.50 6.94
CA HIS A 227 -13.43 0.98 5.95
C HIS A 227 -12.99 -0.16 5.00
N PHE A 228 -13.87 -0.59 4.09
CA PHE A 228 -13.61 -1.71 3.18
C PHE A 228 -13.55 -1.27 1.70
N TYR A 229 -12.42 -1.55 1.04
CA TYR A 229 -12.17 -1.13 -0.35
C TYR A 229 -11.81 -2.31 -1.25
N ARG A 230 -12.31 -2.29 -2.49
CA ARG A 230 -11.94 -3.24 -3.53
C ARG A 230 -10.97 -2.61 -4.53
N VAL A 231 -9.93 -3.35 -4.89
CA VAL A 231 -8.97 -2.98 -5.95
C VAL A 231 -9.08 -3.94 -7.12
N GLY A 232 -8.91 -3.43 -8.33
CA GLY A 232 -8.96 -4.22 -9.56
C GLY A 232 -7.87 -5.28 -9.65
N GLU A 233 -8.13 -6.25 -10.53
CA GLU A 233 -7.22 -7.37 -10.83
C GLU A 233 -5.85 -7.00 -11.39
N PRO A 234 -5.67 -5.98 -12.26
CA PRO A 234 -4.36 -5.70 -12.84
C PRO A 234 -3.36 -5.13 -11.82
N ALA A 235 -3.67 -5.12 -10.52
CA ALA A 235 -2.79 -4.63 -9.49
C ALA A 235 -1.80 -5.72 -9.01
N PRO A 236 -0.55 -5.38 -8.66
CA PRO A 236 0.41 -6.35 -8.15
C PRO A 236 0.02 -6.96 -6.79
N PRO A 237 0.57 -8.14 -6.42
CA PRO A 237 1.06 -9.16 -7.34
C PRO A 237 -0.12 -9.76 -8.14
N VAL A 238 -0.03 -9.75 -9.48
CA VAL A 238 -1.16 -10.03 -10.39
C VAL A 238 -1.71 -11.45 -10.17
N ASN A 239 -3.05 -11.60 -10.11
CA ASN A 239 -3.76 -12.87 -9.89
C ASN A 239 -3.42 -13.59 -8.57
N VAL A 240 -2.94 -12.86 -7.55
CA VAL A 240 -2.89 -13.35 -6.17
C VAL A 240 -4.04 -12.70 -5.40
N PRO A 241 -5.08 -13.46 -5.02
CA PRO A 241 -6.16 -12.91 -4.23
C PRO A 241 -5.68 -12.62 -2.81
N PHE A 242 -6.20 -11.56 -2.21
CA PHE A 242 -5.89 -11.22 -0.82
C PHE A 242 -6.98 -10.37 -0.18
N VAL A 243 -6.99 -10.39 1.15
CA VAL A 243 -7.53 -9.34 2.01
C VAL A 243 -6.38 -8.82 2.86
N HIS A 244 -6.04 -7.56 2.68
CA HIS A 244 -5.16 -6.83 3.58
C HIS A 244 -6.02 -6.13 4.60
N ALA A 245 -5.67 -6.25 5.88
CA ALA A 245 -6.37 -5.58 6.95
C ALA A 245 -5.39 -4.90 7.90
N VAL A 246 -5.87 -3.81 8.51
CA VAL A 246 -5.23 -3.12 9.62
C VAL A 246 -6.27 -3.01 10.73
N VAL A 247 -5.94 -3.58 11.88
CA VAL A 247 -6.76 -3.50 13.09
C VAL A 247 -6.17 -2.45 14.01
N VAL A 248 -6.99 -1.49 14.42
CA VAL A 248 -6.60 -0.35 15.27
C VAL A 248 -7.36 -0.47 16.60
N PRO A 249 -6.68 -0.58 17.75
CA PRO A 249 -7.34 -0.64 19.05
C PRO A 249 -8.15 0.62 19.39
N LYS A 250 -9.24 0.44 20.14
CA LYS A 250 -10.23 1.48 20.48
C LYS A 250 -9.63 2.69 21.20
N GLU A 251 -8.66 2.43 22.07
CA GLU A 251 -8.07 3.42 22.97
C GLU A 251 -7.43 4.58 22.19
N ILE A 252 -6.96 4.30 20.98
CA ILE A 252 -6.23 5.25 20.14
C ILE A 252 -7.16 6.22 19.41
N GLU A 253 -8.32 5.76 18.94
CA GLU A 253 -9.30 6.64 18.30
C GLU A 253 -9.83 7.69 19.29
N GLN A 254 -10.03 7.28 20.55
CA GLN A 254 -10.57 8.16 21.59
C GLN A 254 -9.58 9.23 22.05
N GLU A 255 -8.29 8.91 22.16
CA GLU A 255 -7.24 9.88 22.50
C GLU A 255 -7.07 10.95 21.42
N ARG A 256 -7.30 10.59 20.15
CA ARG A 256 -7.19 11.52 19.02
C ARG A 256 -8.36 12.49 18.93
N HIS A 257 -9.59 12.02 19.11
CA HIS A 257 -10.76 12.92 19.18
C HIS A 257 -10.74 13.89 20.37
N ARG A 258 -9.91 13.63 21.38
CA ARG A 258 -9.71 14.55 22.52
C ARG A 258 -8.60 15.57 22.29
N SER A 259 -7.73 15.35 21.31
CA SER A 259 -6.53 16.17 21.05
C SER A 259 -6.67 17.09 19.82
N ALA A 260 -7.77 16.95 19.07
CA ALA A 260 -8.17 17.81 17.94
C ALA A 260 -9.29 18.76 18.38
#